data_AF-A0A422QR98-F1
#
_entry.id   AF-A0A422QR98-F1
#
_cell.length_a   1.000
_cell.length_b   1.000
_cell.length_c   1.000
_cell.angle_alpha   90.00
_cell.angle_beta   90.00
_cell.angle_gamma   90.00
#
_symmetry.space_group_name_H-M   'P 1'
#
loop_
_entity.id
_entity.type
_entity.pdbx_description
1 polymer ?
#
loop_
_entity_poly.entity_id
_entity_poly.type
_entity_poly.pdbx_seq_one_letter_code
_entity_poly.pdbx_strand_id
1 'polypeptide(L)'
;MSEWWTYTLSDFLMFSQRSYYRLIALYNEAVWPAHLLALAAGLIVIGCIARPGAHTRRIALLVLAMAWGWVGWAYHLERYADINTAGPWFALAFGVQSVMLCFMALRSHGAVPAGTQKLVALGLSGLAVLGYPLLALGSGRGWHHAEVFGIAPDPTAVATLGALLACRAHPLYWLIPLAWCAVSGATLMELRVGYAWLLPTFAILAVAAGLLFRQSRH
;
A
#
# COMPACT_ATOMS: atom_id res chain seq x y z
N MET A 1 0.73 -36.32 -14.52
CA MET A 1 0.80 -35.26 -13.49
C MET A 1 1.40 -34.05 -14.17
N SER A 2 0.77 -32.88 -14.11
CA SER A 2 1.37 -31.66 -14.63
C SER A 2 2.59 -31.33 -13.77
N GLU A 3 3.73 -31.08 -14.40
CA GLU A 3 4.97 -30.70 -13.72
C GLU A 3 4.83 -29.24 -13.26
N TRP A 4 4.53 -28.99 -11.98
CA TRP A 4 4.17 -27.64 -11.51
C TRP A 4 5.29 -26.58 -11.68
N TRP A 5 6.52 -27.01 -11.98
CA TRP A 5 7.65 -26.14 -12.26
C TRP A 5 7.69 -25.59 -13.70
N THR A 6 6.78 -26.01 -14.59
CA THR A 6 6.66 -25.40 -15.93
C THR A 6 5.83 -24.11 -15.91
N TYR A 7 5.08 -23.86 -14.83
CA TYR A 7 4.29 -22.64 -14.71
C TYR A 7 5.19 -21.43 -14.49
N THR A 8 4.96 -20.42 -15.31
CA THR A 8 5.59 -19.11 -15.25
C THR A 8 4.61 -18.09 -14.67
N LEU A 9 5.11 -16.93 -14.25
CA LEU A 9 4.26 -15.88 -13.68
C LEU A 9 3.19 -15.40 -14.69
N SER A 10 3.51 -15.38 -15.98
CA SER A 10 2.59 -15.06 -17.06
C SER A 10 1.38 -15.99 -17.12
N ASP A 11 1.52 -17.26 -16.74
CA ASP A 11 0.42 -18.23 -16.80
C ASP A 11 -0.68 -17.93 -15.77
N PHE A 12 -0.36 -17.17 -14.72
CA PHE A 12 -1.31 -16.73 -13.70
C PHE A 12 -1.91 -15.34 -13.99
N LEU A 13 -1.38 -14.62 -14.98
CA LEU A 13 -1.75 -13.25 -15.27
C LEU A 13 -2.84 -13.21 -16.35
N MET A 14 -4.10 -13.10 -15.91
CA MET A 14 -5.29 -13.25 -16.76
C MET A 14 -5.63 -12.02 -17.62
N PHE A 15 -4.84 -10.95 -17.53
CA PHE A 15 -5.19 -9.66 -18.12
C PHE A 15 -3.96 -8.94 -18.70
N SER A 16 -4.17 -8.10 -19.71
CA SER A 16 -3.10 -7.30 -20.30
C SER A 16 -2.82 -6.00 -19.54
N GLN A 17 -1.66 -5.39 -19.80
CA GLN A 17 -1.32 -4.05 -19.27
C GLN A 17 -2.38 -3.00 -19.65
N ARG A 18 -2.94 -3.10 -20.86
CA ARG A 18 -3.99 -2.22 -21.34
C ARG A 18 -5.26 -2.37 -20.49
N SER A 19 -5.66 -3.61 -20.19
CA SER A 19 -6.81 -3.90 -19.33
C SER A 19 -6.60 -3.35 -17.92
N TYR A 20 -5.39 -3.50 -17.37
CA TYR A 20 -5.01 -2.95 -16.06
C TYR A 20 -5.15 -1.41 -16.00
N TYR A 21 -4.58 -0.70 -16.96
CA TYR A 21 -4.70 0.77 -16.98
C TYR A 21 -6.12 1.24 -17.25
N ARG A 22 -6.88 0.53 -18.09
CA ARG A 22 -8.28 0.83 -18.34
C ARG A 22 -9.13 0.68 -17.07
N LEU A 23 -8.88 -0.37 -16.28
CA LEU A 23 -9.50 -0.58 -14.97
C LEU A 23 -9.26 0.63 -14.07
N ILE A 24 -8.00 1.07 -13.91
CA ILE A 24 -7.64 2.21 -13.08
C ILE A 24 -8.38 3.47 -13.54
N ALA A 25 -8.41 3.74 -14.85
CA ALA A 25 -9.09 4.92 -15.39
C ALA A 25 -10.58 4.95 -15.06
N LEU A 26 -11.29 3.84 -15.35
CA LEU A 26 -12.73 3.74 -15.11
C LEU A 26 -13.07 3.77 -13.62
N TYR A 27 -12.24 3.13 -12.79
CA TYR A 27 -12.41 3.16 -11.35
C TYR A 27 -12.20 4.57 -10.79
N ASN A 28 -11.15 5.27 -11.22
CA ASN A 28 -10.88 6.63 -10.79
C ASN A 28 -11.99 7.61 -11.23
N GLU A 29 -12.52 7.46 -12.43
CA GLU A 29 -13.68 8.24 -12.88
C GLU A 29 -14.91 7.96 -12.01
N ALA A 30 -15.18 6.70 -11.68
CA ALA A 30 -16.35 6.29 -10.91
C ALA A 30 -16.31 6.73 -9.43
N VAL A 31 -15.13 6.83 -8.82
CA VAL A 31 -14.99 7.23 -7.41
C VAL A 31 -14.70 8.71 -7.22
N TRP A 32 -14.55 9.48 -8.29
CA TRP A 32 -14.46 10.94 -8.17
C TRP A 32 -15.70 11.50 -7.43
N PRO A 33 -15.57 12.40 -6.44
CA PRO A 33 -14.39 13.16 -6.02
C PRO A 33 -13.63 12.58 -4.80
N ALA A 34 -13.75 11.29 -4.49
CA ALA A 34 -13.14 10.66 -3.32
C ALA A 34 -11.61 10.82 -3.25
N HIS A 35 -10.92 11.07 -4.37
CA HIS A 35 -9.48 11.36 -4.41
C HIS A 35 -9.10 12.55 -3.52
N LEU A 36 -9.95 13.57 -3.40
CA LEU A 36 -9.70 14.72 -2.52
C LEU A 36 -9.70 14.31 -1.05
N LEU A 37 -10.66 13.47 -0.66
CA LEU A 37 -10.74 12.90 0.68
C LEU A 37 -9.57 11.97 0.96
N ALA A 38 -9.18 11.16 -0.03
CA ALA A 38 -8.08 10.23 0.07
C ALA A 38 -6.72 10.96 0.20
N LEU A 39 -6.53 12.06 -0.53
CA LEU A 39 -5.36 12.93 -0.38
C LEU A 39 -5.32 13.59 1.01
N ALA A 40 -6.45 14.14 1.47
CA ALA A 40 -6.55 14.72 2.81
C ALA A 40 -6.24 13.67 3.90
N ALA A 41 -6.78 12.46 3.77
CA ALA A 41 -6.50 11.32 4.64
C ALA A 41 -5.00 10.96 4.65
N GLY A 42 -4.35 10.92 3.48
CA GLY A 42 -2.92 10.69 3.35
C GLY A 42 -2.08 11.77 4.04
N LEU A 43 -2.44 13.04 3.88
CA LEU A 43 -1.79 14.16 4.58
C LEU A 43 -1.98 14.09 6.10
N ILE A 44 -3.14 13.64 6.58
CA ILE A 44 -3.37 13.37 8.00
C ILE A 44 -2.42 12.29 8.52
N VAL A 45 -2.25 11.19 7.78
CA VAL A 45 -1.29 10.12 8.16
C VAL A 45 0.13 10.67 8.25
N ILE A 46 0.59 11.44 7.25
CA ILE A 46 1.91 12.08 7.25
C ILE A 46 2.05 13.02 8.45
N GLY A 47 1.06 13.88 8.71
CA GLY A 47 1.05 14.81 9.83
C GLY A 47 1.11 14.10 11.19
N CYS A 48 0.43 12.96 11.32
CA CYS A 48 0.46 12.14 12.52
C CYS A 48 1.83 11.48 12.76
N ILE A 49 2.52 11.06 11.70
CA ILE A 49 3.90 10.56 11.79
C ILE A 49 4.87 11.70 12.12
N ALA A 50 4.65 12.89 11.56
CA ALA A 50 5.48 14.07 11.81
C ALA A 50 5.36 14.59 13.24
N ARG A 51 4.20 14.43 13.88
CA ARG A 51 3.92 14.83 15.26
C ARG A 51 3.47 13.62 16.07
N PRO A 52 4.40 12.74 16.45
CA PRO A 52 4.07 11.48 17.09
C PRO A 52 3.49 11.69 18.49
N GLY A 53 2.36 11.03 18.75
CA GLY A 53 1.65 11.02 20.02
C GLY A 53 0.64 9.89 20.04
N ALA A 54 0.10 9.54 21.22
CA ALA A 54 -0.84 8.43 21.35
C ALA A 54 -2.10 8.64 20.50
N HIS A 55 -2.64 9.87 20.50
CA HIS A 55 -3.82 10.23 19.74
C HIS A 55 -3.57 10.28 18.22
N THR A 56 -2.48 10.93 17.79
CA THR A 56 -2.13 11.03 16.36
C THR A 56 -1.82 9.67 15.76
N ARG A 57 -1.14 8.78 16.51
CA ARG A 57 -0.96 7.38 16.10
C ARG A 57 -2.30 6.68 15.89
N ARG A 58 -3.22 6.78 16.84
CA ARG A 58 -4.55 6.16 16.72
C ARG A 58 -5.28 6.66 15.48
N ILE A 59 -5.24 7.97 15.22
CA ILE A 59 -5.83 8.56 14.00
C ILE A 59 -5.19 7.95 12.75
N ALA A 60 -3.85 7.94 12.64
CA ALA A 60 -3.17 7.39 11.48
C ALA A 60 -3.55 5.93 11.21
N LEU A 61 -3.63 5.10 12.25
CA LEU A 61 -4.00 3.70 12.14
C LEU A 61 -5.45 3.48 11.73
N LEU A 62 -6.38 4.28 12.25
CA LEU A 62 -7.79 4.22 11.84
C LEU A 62 -7.99 4.70 10.41
N VAL A 63 -7.30 5.77 9.99
CA VAL A 63 -7.32 6.25 8.62
C VAL A 63 -6.80 5.17 7.67
N LEU A 64 -5.67 4.53 8.00
CA LEU A 64 -5.15 3.42 7.22
C LEU A 64 -6.11 2.23 7.23
N ALA A 65 -6.72 1.88 8.36
CA ALA A 65 -7.69 0.80 8.42
C ALA A 65 -8.88 1.04 7.47
N MET A 66 -9.43 2.26 7.45
CA MET A 66 -10.49 2.64 6.51
C MET A 66 -10.01 2.57 5.07
N ALA A 67 -8.81 3.05 4.77
CA ALA A 67 -8.21 2.97 3.44
C ALA A 67 -8.04 1.52 2.96
N TRP A 68 -7.51 0.63 3.80
CA TRP A 68 -7.39 -0.80 3.50
C TRP A 68 -8.75 -1.46 3.25
N GLY A 69 -9.75 -1.14 4.08
CA GLY A 69 -11.12 -1.65 3.91
C GLY A 69 -11.75 -1.16 2.61
N TRP A 70 -11.63 0.13 2.31
CA TRP A 70 -12.10 0.71 1.05
C TRP A 70 -11.44 0.06 -0.17
N VAL A 71 -10.12 -0.07 -0.17
CA VAL A 71 -9.38 -0.69 -1.28
C VAL A 71 -9.75 -2.18 -1.42
N GLY A 72 -9.91 -2.91 -0.31
CA GLY A 72 -10.36 -4.29 -0.36
C GLY A 72 -11.75 -4.43 -1.01
N TRP A 73 -12.68 -3.56 -0.64
CA TRP A 73 -14.03 -3.56 -1.19
C TRP A 73 -14.10 -2.98 -2.61
N ALA A 74 -13.85 -1.68 -2.75
CA ALA A 74 -14.14 -0.91 -3.96
C ALA A 74 -13.16 -1.16 -5.10
N TYR A 75 -11.89 -1.48 -4.81
CA TYR A 75 -10.91 -1.82 -5.85
C TYR A 75 -10.88 -3.32 -6.09
N HIS A 76 -10.61 -4.14 -5.06
CA HIS A 76 -10.36 -5.56 -5.29
C HIS A 76 -11.63 -6.37 -5.59
N LEU A 77 -12.67 -6.20 -4.79
CA LEU A 77 -13.89 -6.98 -4.92
C LEU A 77 -14.77 -6.50 -6.08
N GLU A 78 -15.01 -5.19 -6.17
CA GLU A 78 -15.93 -4.59 -7.15
C GLU A 78 -15.35 -4.38 -8.55
N ARG A 79 -14.02 -4.33 -8.70
CA ARG A 79 -13.38 -3.98 -9.98
C ARG A 79 -12.35 -5.00 -10.41
N TYR A 80 -11.37 -5.28 -9.56
CA TYR A 80 -10.25 -6.14 -9.92
C TYR A 80 -10.65 -7.61 -10.08
N ALA A 81 -11.69 -8.06 -9.35
CA ALA A 81 -12.25 -9.41 -9.47
C ALA A 81 -12.78 -9.72 -10.88
N ASP A 82 -13.21 -8.70 -11.64
CA ASP A 82 -13.70 -8.87 -13.01
C ASP A 82 -12.59 -9.28 -13.99
N ILE A 83 -11.36 -8.87 -13.72
CA ILE A 83 -10.21 -9.12 -14.61
C ILE A 83 -9.23 -10.16 -14.06
N ASN A 84 -9.33 -10.50 -12.77
CA ASN A 84 -8.44 -11.43 -12.10
C ASN A 84 -9.21 -12.23 -11.03
N THR A 85 -9.23 -13.55 -11.18
CA THR A 85 -9.86 -14.48 -10.23
C THR A 85 -9.28 -14.41 -8.82
N ALA A 86 -8.07 -13.88 -8.64
CA ALA A 86 -7.47 -13.62 -7.33
C ALA A 86 -8.08 -12.42 -6.59
N GLY A 87 -8.87 -11.57 -7.26
CA GLY A 87 -9.46 -10.35 -6.70
C GLY A 87 -10.18 -10.52 -5.35
N PRO A 88 -11.12 -11.48 -5.20
CA PRO A 88 -11.80 -11.72 -3.93
C PRO A 88 -10.85 -12.14 -2.80
N TRP A 89 -9.77 -12.86 -3.10
CA TRP A 89 -8.77 -13.26 -2.10
C TRP A 89 -7.93 -12.07 -1.65
N PHE A 90 -7.59 -11.16 -2.56
CA PHE A 90 -6.95 -9.90 -2.21
C PHE A 90 -7.88 -9.01 -1.39
N ALA A 91 -9.18 -8.95 -1.72
CA ALA A 91 -10.17 -8.24 -0.92
C ALA A 91 -10.22 -8.76 0.53
N LEU A 92 -10.22 -10.09 0.70
CA LEU A 92 -10.17 -10.71 2.02
C LEU A 92 -8.89 -10.34 2.79
N ALA A 93 -7.72 -10.45 2.15
CA ALA A 93 -6.45 -10.08 2.77
C ALA A 93 -6.42 -8.60 3.19
N PHE A 94 -6.95 -7.71 2.34
CA PHE A 94 -7.04 -6.29 2.65
C PHE A 94 -8.01 -6.01 3.81
N GLY A 95 -9.13 -6.74 3.88
CA GLY A 95 -10.06 -6.72 5.01
C GLY A 95 -9.42 -7.18 6.32
N VAL A 96 -8.63 -8.25 6.29
CA VAL A 96 -7.88 -8.74 7.46
C VAL A 96 -6.90 -7.67 7.94
N GLN A 97 -6.13 -7.06 7.04
CA GLN A 97 -5.19 -5.99 7.40
C GLN A 97 -5.91 -4.76 7.97
N SER A 98 -7.07 -4.39 7.43
CA SER A 98 -7.92 -3.31 7.97
C SER A 98 -8.29 -3.58 9.43
N VAL A 99 -8.80 -4.79 9.72
CA VAL A 99 -9.16 -5.22 11.08
C VAL A 99 -7.95 -5.24 12.01
N MET A 100 -6.81 -5.74 11.55
CA MET A 100 -5.56 -5.73 12.31
C MET A 100 -5.14 -4.30 12.68
N LEU A 101 -5.18 -3.36 11.74
CA LEU A 101 -4.86 -1.95 12.00
C LEU A 101 -5.83 -1.31 13.02
N CYS A 102 -7.13 -1.64 12.94
CA CYS A 102 -8.11 -1.24 13.96
C CYS A 102 -7.74 -1.77 15.36
N PHE A 103 -7.41 -3.06 15.49
CA PHE A 103 -6.98 -3.63 16.77
C PHE A 103 -5.72 -2.98 17.31
N MET A 104 -4.77 -2.66 16.44
CA MET A 104 -3.55 -1.95 16.84
C MET A 104 -3.84 -0.52 17.29
N ALA A 105 -4.81 0.15 16.67
CA ALA A 105 -5.24 1.50 17.06
C ALA A 105 -5.85 1.56 18.47
N LEU A 106 -6.44 0.45 18.93
CA LEU A 106 -7.03 0.33 20.27
C LEU A 106 -6.00 0.06 21.37
N ARG A 107 -4.79 -0.39 21.03
CA ARG A 107 -3.74 -0.73 22.00
C ARG A 107 -2.86 0.49 22.33
N SER A 108 -2.51 0.63 23.60
CA SER A 108 -1.51 1.61 24.02
C SER A 108 -0.11 1.10 23.62
N HIS A 109 0.56 1.85 22.75
CA HIS A 109 1.95 1.60 22.39
C HIS A 109 2.82 2.74 22.92
N GLY A 110 3.94 2.37 23.56
CA GLY A 110 4.81 3.30 24.28
C GLY A 110 5.94 3.93 23.45
N ALA A 111 6.16 3.50 22.20
CA ALA A 111 7.30 3.98 21.42
C ALA A 111 6.91 5.13 20.46
N VAL A 112 7.65 6.22 20.57
CA VAL A 112 7.60 7.36 19.65
C VAL A 112 8.79 7.25 18.69
N PRO A 113 8.59 7.30 17.36
CA PRO A 113 9.69 7.27 16.41
C PRO A 113 10.54 8.54 16.55
N ALA A 114 11.86 8.38 16.52
CA ALA A 114 12.83 9.47 16.65
C ALA A 114 13.94 9.37 15.59
N GLY A 115 14.60 10.51 15.32
CA GLY A 115 15.75 10.59 14.41
C GLY A 115 15.49 10.04 13.01
N THR A 116 16.46 9.29 12.48
CA THR A 116 16.45 8.73 11.12
C THR A 116 15.25 7.82 10.84
N GLN A 117 14.77 7.07 11.83
CA GLN A 117 13.60 6.19 11.67
C GLN A 117 12.35 6.99 11.28
N LYS A 118 12.14 8.15 11.91
CA LYS A 118 11.04 9.04 11.59
C LYS A 118 11.17 9.61 10.18
N LEU A 119 12.38 9.98 9.76
CA LEU A 119 12.63 10.49 8.42
C LEU A 119 12.35 9.44 7.34
N VAL A 120 12.77 8.19 7.55
CA VAL A 120 12.45 7.08 6.62
C VAL A 120 10.95 6.82 6.56
N ALA A 121 10.27 6.80 7.71
CA ALA A 121 8.81 6.64 7.75
C ALA A 121 8.08 7.77 7.00
N LEU A 122 8.48 9.02 7.22
CA LEU A 122 7.93 10.18 6.51
C LEU A 122 8.25 10.13 5.01
N GLY A 123 9.45 9.71 4.64
CA GLY A 123 9.85 9.55 3.24
C GLY A 123 8.98 8.51 2.53
N LEU A 124 8.80 7.33 3.11
CA LEU A 124 7.94 6.28 2.55
C LEU A 124 6.49 6.74 2.43
N SER A 125 5.90 7.29 3.50
CA SER A 125 4.52 7.77 3.46
C SER A 125 4.34 8.97 2.52
N GLY A 126 5.30 9.89 2.48
CA GLY A 126 5.29 11.04 1.57
C GLY A 126 5.39 10.64 0.11
N LEU A 127 6.31 9.73 -0.24
CA LEU A 127 6.42 9.19 -1.59
C LEU A 127 5.16 8.41 -2.00
N ALA A 128 4.56 7.65 -1.08
CA ALA A 128 3.33 6.92 -1.37
C ALA A 128 2.13 7.84 -1.64
N VAL A 129 1.93 8.87 -0.81
CA VAL A 129 0.77 9.77 -0.90
C VAL A 129 0.92 10.80 -2.02
N LEU A 130 2.13 11.37 -2.18
CA LEU A 130 2.37 12.50 -3.08
C LEU A 130 3.14 12.10 -4.34
N GLY A 131 4.10 11.17 -4.23
CA GLY A 131 4.93 10.76 -5.36
C GLY A 131 4.26 9.75 -6.28
N TYR A 132 3.58 8.75 -5.71
CA TYR A 132 2.98 7.64 -6.46
C TYR A 132 1.94 8.10 -7.51
N PRO A 133 1.02 9.05 -7.21
CA PRO A 133 0.09 9.56 -8.22
C PRO A 133 0.78 10.18 -9.44
N LEU A 134 1.97 10.75 -9.25
CA LEU A 134 2.75 11.42 -10.31
C LEU A 134 3.42 10.43 -11.27
N LEU A 135 3.51 9.14 -10.92
CA LEU A 135 4.05 8.09 -11.79
C LEU A 135 3.22 7.89 -13.05
N ALA A 136 1.91 8.21 -13.00
CA ALA A 136 1.07 8.22 -14.20
C ALA A 136 1.63 9.20 -15.23
N LEU A 137 1.79 10.47 -14.84
CA LEU A 137 2.28 11.55 -15.69
C LEU A 137 3.72 11.32 -16.15
N GLY A 138 4.60 10.89 -15.22
CA GLY A 138 6.00 10.59 -15.54
C GLY A 138 6.16 9.45 -16.55
N SER A 139 5.13 8.61 -16.72
CA SER A 139 5.10 7.54 -17.72
C SER A 139 4.33 7.94 -18.99
N GLY A 140 4.03 9.22 -19.20
CA GLY A 140 3.25 9.73 -20.33
C GLY A 140 1.76 9.38 -20.29
N ARG A 141 1.22 8.92 -19.14
CA ARG A 141 -0.20 8.61 -18.95
C ARG A 141 -0.92 9.80 -18.34
N GLY A 142 -2.22 9.94 -18.59
CA GLY A 142 -3.04 11.01 -18.00
C GLY A 142 -3.36 10.81 -16.52
N TRP A 143 -3.84 11.87 -15.86
CA TRP A 143 -4.24 11.87 -14.44
C TRP A 143 -5.31 10.82 -14.08
N HIS A 144 -6.14 10.42 -15.03
CA HIS A 144 -7.12 9.35 -14.85
C HIS A 144 -6.46 8.00 -14.52
N HIS A 145 -5.19 7.79 -14.89
CA HIS A 145 -4.42 6.59 -14.52
C HIS A 145 -3.62 6.76 -13.21
N ALA A 146 -3.81 7.84 -12.47
CA ALA A 146 -3.08 8.07 -11.23
C ALA A 146 -3.54 7.09 -10.13
N GLU A 147 -2.57 6.44 -9.51
CA GLU A 147 -2.82 5.55 -8.38
C GLU A 147 -2.65 6.37 -7.08
N VAL A 148 -3.76 6.62 -6.39
CA VAL A 148 -3.82 7.51 -5.22
C VAL A 148 -3.96 6.69 -3.94
N PHE A 149 -3.25 7.09 -2.89
CA PHE A 149 -3.39 6.52 -1.54
C PHE A 149 -4.86 6.42 -1.12
N GLY A 150 -5.26 5.30 -0.52
CA GLY A 150 -6.64 5.05 -0.07
C GLY A 150 -7.65 4.72 -1.17
N ILE A 151 -7.26 4.85 -2.44
CA ILE A 151 -8.08 4.49 -3.60
C ILE A 151 -7.45 3.29 -4.31
N ALA A 152 -6.13 3.35 -4.55
CA ALA A 152 -5.33 2.29 -5.15
C ALA A 152 -4.55 1.49 -4.07
N PRO A 153 -4.31 0.19 -4.30
CA PRO A 153 -3.69 -0.67 -3.30
C PRO A 153 -2.21 -0.40 -3.06
N ASP A 154 -1.45 -0.14 -4.12
CA ASP A 154 0.01 0.04 -4.07
C ASP A 154 0.45 1.20 -3.17
N PRO A 155 0.00 2.46 -3.36
CA PRO A 155 0.37 3.55 -2.47
C PRO A 155 -0.17 3.33 -1.05
N THR A 156 -1.30 2.64 -0.89
CA THR A 156 -1.86 2.32 0.43
C THR A 156 -0.94 1.37 1.21
N ALA A 157 -0.41 0.34 0.56
CA ALA A 157 0.54 -0.59 1.18
C ALA A 157 1.84 0.12 1.58
N VAL A 158 2.42 0.95 0.71
CA VAL A 158 3.67 1.67 1.01
C VAL A 158 3.49 2.69 2.13
N ALA A 159 2.41 3.46 2.11
CA ALA A 159 2.11 4.40 3.20
C ALA A 159 1.93 3.68 4.54
N THR A 160 1.34 2.47 4.51
CA THR A 160 1.19 1.61 5.68
C THR A 160 2.53 1.14 6.21
N LEU A 161 3.46 0.70 5.34
CA LEU A 161 4.81 0.34 5.77
C LEU A 161 5.52 1.50 6.49
N GLY A 162 5.37 2.74 5.99
CA GLY A 162 5.87 3.94 6.67
C GLY A 162 5.25 4.13 8.06
N ALA A 163 3.93 3.97 8.19
CA ALA A 163 3.25 4.08 9.48
C ALA A 163 3.60 2.93 10.46
N LEU A 164 3.74 1.69 9.97
CA LEU A 164 4.15 0.55 10.78
C LEU A 164 5.59 0.71 11.29
N LEU A 165 6.48 1.26 10.45
CA LEU A 165 7.83 1.66 10.83
C LEU A 165 7.78 2.72 11.93
N ALA A 166 6.99 3.78 11.75
CA ALA A 166 6.81 4.84 12.74
C ALA A 166 6.27 4.29 14.08
N CYS A 167 5.33 3.35 14.06
CA CYS A 167 4.72 2.78 15.25
C CYS A 167 5.55 1.66 15.91
N ARG A 168 6.66 1.24 15.29
CA ARG A 168 7.43 0.05 15.69
C ARG A 168 6.54 -1.19 15.84
N ALA A 169 5.63 -1.37 14.88
CA ALA A 169 4.62 -2.42 14.94
C ALA A 169 5.24 -3.82 15.02
N HIS A 170 4.50 -4.75 15.65
CA HIS A 170 4.87 -6.17 15.69
C HIS A 170 5.00 -6.73 14.26
N PRO A 171 5.94 -7.67 13.96
CA PRO A 171 6.16 -8.19 12.60
C PRO A 171 4.90 -8.69 11.90
N LEU A 172 3.94 -9.23 12.66
CA LEU A 172 2.68 -9.74 12.14
C LEU A 172 1.93 -8.71 11.27
N TYR A 173 1.94 -7.43 11.65
CA TYR A 173 1.26 -6.36 10.89
C TYR A 173 1.92 -6.03 9.55
N TRP A 174 3.15 -6.49 9.33
CA TRP A 174 3.92 -6.24 8.11
C TRP A 174 3.65 -7.28 7.02
N LEU A 175 3.13 -8.46 7.38
CA LEU A 175 3.02 -9.59 6.46
C LEU A 175 2.18 -9.25 5.23
N ILE A 176 0.99 -8.70 5.42
CA ILE A 176 0.06 -8.41 4.30
C ILE A 176 0.57 -7.25 3.43
N PRO A 177 1.01 -6.09 3.98
CA PRO A 177 1.61 -5.03 3.15
C PRO A 177 2.84 -5.49 2.37
N LEU A 178 3.72 -6.29 2.97
CA LEU A 178 4.92 -6.81 2.28
C LEU A 178 4.56 -7.83 1.21
N ALA A 179 3.64 -8.75 1.51
CA ALA A 179 3.14 -9.71 0.53
C ALA A 179 2.50 -8.98 -0.66
N TRP A 180 1.73 -7.91 -0.41
CA TRP A 180 1.17 -7.08 -1.48
C TRP A 180 2.25 -6.42 -2.33
N CYS A 181 3.27 -5.79 -1.72
CA CYS A 181 4.37 -5.20 -2.48
C CYS A 181 5.11 -6.22 -3.35
N ALA A 182 5.24 -7.48 -2.89
CA ALA A 182 5.83 -8.55 -3.68
C ALA A 182 4.93 -9.00 -4.83
N VAL A 183 3.64 -9.25 -4.56
CA VAL A 183 2.66 -9.70 -5.57
C VAL A 183 2.42 -8.63 -6.63
N SER A 184 2.20 -7.38 -6.21
CA SER A 184 2.00 -6.25 -7.13
C SER A 184 3.29 -5.96 -7.90
N GLY A 185 4.46 -5.98 -7.26
CA GLY A 185 5.74 -5.87 -7.95
C GLY A 185 5.93 -6.92 -9.04
N ALA A 186 5.67 -8.20 -8.74
CA ALA A 186 5.72 -9.28 -9.71
C ALA A 186 4.73 -9.07 -10.87
N THR A 187 3.49 -8.67 -10.54
CA THR A 187 2.45 -8.34 -11.54
C THR A 187 2.91 -7.22 -12.47
N LEU A 188 3.46 -6.14 -11.93
CA LEU A 188 3.96 -5.01 -12.72
C LEU A 188 5.17 -5.38 -13.59
N MET A 189 6.03 -6.29 -13.14
CA MET A 189 7.16 -6.80 -13.92
C MET A 189 6.66 -7.58 -15.14
N GLU A 190 5.68 -8.47 -14.94
CA GLU A 190 5.07 -9.24 -16.02
C GLU A 190 4.33 -8.32 -17.01
N LEU A 191 3.64 -7.30 -16.49
CA LEU A 191 3.01 -6.25 -17.29
C LEU A 191 4.01 -5.29 -17.97
N ARG A 192 5.32 -5.48 -17.77
CA ARG A 192 6.41 -4.64 -18.30
C ARG A 192 6.21 -3.15 -18.00
N VAL A 193 5.74 -2.84 -16.80
CA VAL A 193 5.60 -1.46 -16.31
C VAL A 193 6.98 -0.91 -15.94
N GLY A 194 7.34 0.28 -16.43
CA GLY A 194 8.69 0.83 -16.29
C GLY A 194 9.18 1.02 -14.85
N TYR A 195 8.25 1.16 -13.89
CA TYR A 195 8.54 1.32 -12.46
C TYR A 195 8.19 0.08 -11.62
N ALA A 196 8.12 -1.10 -12.23
CA ALA A 196 7.71 -2.34 -11.55
C ALA A 196 8.53 -2.68 -10.28
N TRP A 197 9.82 -2.33 -10.27
CA TRP A 197 10.73 -2.55 -9.14
C TRP A 197 10.50 -1.63 -7.94
N LEU A 198 9.67 -0.60 -8.08
CA LEU A 198 9.48 0.43 -7.08
C LEU A 198 8.89 -0.12 -5.77
N LEU A 199 7.85 -0.97 -5.87
CA LEU A 199 7.19 -1.59 -4.72
C LEU A 199 8.10 -2.54 -3.94
N PRO A 200 8.79 -3.51 -4.59
CA PRO A 200 9.81 -4.32 -3.92
C PRO A 200 10.89 -3.48 -3.25
N THR A 201 11.34 -2.40 -3.90
CA THR A 201 12.36 -1.50 -3.34
C THR A 201 11.86 -0.83 -2.06
N PHE A 202 10.63 -0.30 -2.05
CA PHE A 202 10.05 0.28 -0.84
C PHE A 202 9.87 -0.75 0.28
N ALA A 203 9.44 -1.97 -0.05
CA ALA A 203 9.31 -3.06 0.92
C ALA A 203 10.66 -3.43 1.56
N ILE A 204 11.71 -3.59 0.74
CA ILE A 204 13.07 -3.89 1.21
C ILE A 204 13.60 -2.76 2.10
N LEU A 205 13.45 -1.51 1.68
CA LEU A 205 13.87 -0.35 2.46
C LEU A 205 13.14 -0.28 3.81
N ALA A 206 11.83 -0.55 3.83
CA ALA A 206 11.04 -0.53 5.04
C ALA A 206 11.46 -1.66 6.02
N VAL A 207 11.71 -2.87 5.51
CA VAL A 207 12.19 -4.00 6.32
C VAL A 207 13.60 -3.75 6.85
N ALA A 208 14.52 -3.31 5.99
CA ALA A 208 15.90 -2.98 6.38
C ALA A 208 15.91 -1.93 7.50
N ALA A 209 15.14 -0.85 7.34
CA ALA A 209 14.96 0.15 8.37
C ALA A 209 14.36 -0.45 9.67
N GLY A 210 13.31 -1.27 9.55
CA GLY A 210 12.68 -1.93 10.69
C GLY A 210 13.62 -2.84 11.49
N LEU A 211 14.52 -3.55 10.82
CA LEU A 211 15.54 -4.41 11.43
C LEU A 211 16.66 -3.58 12.08
N LEU A 212 17.21 -2.61 11.36
CA LEU A 212 18.29 -1.74 11.86
C LEU A 212 17.87 -1.03 13.15
N PHE A 213 16.71 -0.39 13.16
CA PHE A 213 16.26 0.37 14.33
C PHE A 213 15.78 -0.50 15.49
N ARG A 214 15.53 -1.81 15.27
CA ARG A 214 15.31 -2.77 16.35
C ARG A 214 16.60 -3.21 17.01
N GLN A 215 17.69 -3.33 16.27
CA GLN A 215 19.00 -3.79 16.74
C GLN A 215 19.79 -2.72 17.52
N SER A 216 19.58 -1.43 17.28
CA SER A 216 20.21 -0.32 18.03
C SER A 216 19.79 -0.20 19.51
N ARG A 217 19.29 -1.29 20.10
CA ARG A 217 18.86 -1.43 21.51
C ARG A 217 19.79 -2.33 22.33
N HIS A 218 20.87 -2.82 21.75
CA HIS A 218 21.98 -3.45 22.46
C HIS A 218 23.21 -2.54 22.38
#